data_AF-A0A6B3HRK3-F1
#
_entry.id   AF-A0A6B3HRK3-F1
#
_cell.length_a   1.000
_cell.length_b   1.000
_cell.length_c   1.000
_cell.angle_alpha   90.00
_cell.angle_beta   90.00
_cell.angle_gamma   90.00
#
_symmetry.space_group_name_H-M   'P 1'
#
loop_
_entity.id
_entity.type
_entity.pdbx_description
1 polymer ?
#
loop_
_entity_poly.entity_id
_entity_poly.type
_entity_poly.pdbx_seq_one_letter_code
_entity_poly.pdbx_strand_id
1 'polypeptide(L)' 'PPGAAQFLASAIDQAELHDILGTIAGDDTLMLISRDAGGGQALADHLLRLAQNDR' A
#
# COMPACT_ATOMS: atom_id res chain seq x y z
N PRO A 1 12.21 -3.22 4.80
CA PRO A 1 13.51 -3.10 5.50
C PRO A 1 13.57 -1.75 6.21
N PRO A 2 14.47 -1.54 7.18
CA PRO A 2 14.67 -0.24 7.81
C PRO A 2 14.83 0.87 6.75
N GLY A 3 14.11 1.98 6.91
CA GLY A 3 14.10 3.12 5.99
C GLY A 3 13.44 2.91 4.63
N ALA A 4 12.86 1.75 4.33
CA ALA A 4 12.36 1.42 3.00
C ALA A 4 10.89 1.80 2.75
N ALA A 5 10.13 2.18 3.77
CA ALA A 5 8.70 2.45 3.62
C ALA A 5 8.42 3.62 2.66
N GLN A 6 9.26 4.66 2.67
CA GLN A 6 9.13 5.82 1.79
C GLN A 6 9.29 5.45 0.31
N PHE A 7 10.27 4.58 0.01
CA PHE A 7 10.48 4.11 -1.37
C PHE A 7 9.26 3.35 -1.88
N LEU A 8 8.71 2.44 -1.07
CA LEU A 8 7.51 1.70 -1.42
C LEU A 8 6.27 2.61 -1.54
N ALA A 9 6.10 3.57 -0.63
CA ALA A 9 5.01 4.55 -0.70
C ALA A 9 5.08 5.37 -2.00
N SER A 10 6.27 5.82 -2.40
CA SER A 10 6.44 6.52 -3.67
C SER A 10 6.03 5.68 -4.88
N ALA A 11 6.29 4.37 -4.87
CA ALA A 11 5.87 3.47 -5.95
C ALA A 11 4.35 3.27 -5.96
N ILE A 12 3.71 3.15 -4.79
CA ILE A 12 2.26 3.07 -4.64
C ILE A 12 1.59 4.34 -5.16
N ASP A 13 2.10 5.51 -4.78
CA ASP A 13 1.53 6.80 -5.18
C ASP A 13 1.66 7.02 -6.70
N GLN A 14 2.77 6.58 -7.31
CA GLN A 14 2.97 6.60 -8.77
C GLN A 14 2.07 5.64 -9.54
N ALA A 15 1.61 4.56 -8.90
CA ALA A 15 0.70 3.60 -9.52
C ALA A 15 -0.75 4.12 -9.61
N GLU A 16 -1.05 5.28 -9.00
CA GLU A 16 -2.36 5.95 -9.05
C GLU A 16 -3.55 5.02 -8.75
N LEU A 17 -3.39 4.13 -7.77
CA LEU A 17 -4.39 3.14 -7.42
C LEU A 17 -5.67 3.81 -6.89
N HIS A 18 -6.74 3.75 -7.68
CA HIS A 18 -7.99 4.47 -7.39
C HIS A 18 -8.60 4.13 -6.02
N ASP A 19 -8.42 2.89 -5.56
CA ASP A 19 -8.96 2.38 -4.30
C ASP A 19 -8.25 2.95 -3.06
N ILE A 20 -7.14 3.66 -3.24
CA ILE A 20 -6.36 4.32 -2.18
C ILE A 20 -6.75 5.81 -2.13
N LEU A 21 -7.15 6.26 -0.96
CA LEU A 21 -7.41 7.67 -0.66
C LEU A 21 -6.13 8.40 -0.26
N GLY A 22 -5.21 7.71 0.41
CA GLY A 22 -3.92 8.26 0.78
C GLY A 22 -2.96 7.23 1.39
N THR A 23 -1.69 7.61 1.41
CA THR A 23 -0.55 6.81 1.89
C THR A 23 0.18 7.58 3.00
N ILE A 24 0.54 6.89 4.10
CA ILE A 24 1.42 7.42 5.14
C ILE A 24 2.59 6.47 5.32
N ALA A 25 3.81 6.96 5.13
CA ALA A 25 5.03 6.17 5.34
C ALA A 25 5.74 6.58 6.62
N GLY A 26 6.10 5.58 7.43
CA GLY A 26 7.08 5.67 8.51
C GLY A 26 8.47 5.31 8.02
N ASP A 27 9.25 4.61 8.86
CA ASP A 27 10.59 4.14 8.51
C ASP A 27 10.54 2.81 7.73
N ASP A 28 9.93 1.79 8.33
CA ASP A 28 9.78 0.44 7.77
C ASP A 28 8.32 -0.02 7.66
N THR A 29 7.39 0.86 8.06
CA THR A 29 5.95 0.61 8.09
C THR A 29 5.24 1.68 7.30
N LEU A 30 4.17 1.31 6.59
CA LEU A 30 3.29 2.26 5.91
C LEU A 30 1.83 1.92 6.18
N MET A 31 0.97 2.93 6.14
CA MET A 31 -0.48 2.82 6.27
C MET A 31 -1.13 3.33 4.99
N LEU A 32 -2.03 2.53 4.43
CA LEU A 32 -2.87 2.90 3.30
C LEU A 32 -4.29 3.13 3.78
N ILE A 33 -4.88 4.22 3.34
CA ILE A 33 -6.26 4.59 3.65
C ILE A 33 -7.10 4.22 2.43
N SER A 34 -8.02 3.26 2.57
CA SER A 34 -8.94 2.90 1.49
C SER A 34 -9.94 4.03 1.22
N ARG A 35 -10.36 4.17 -0.03
CA ARG A 35 -11.42 5.11 -0.41
C ARG A 35 -12.78 4.71 0.13
N ASP A 36 -13.11 3.43 0.07
CA ASP A 36 -14.31 2.88 0.72
C ASP A 36 -14.05 2.62 2.20
N ALA A 37 -15.04 2.92 3.05
CA ALA A 37 -14.92 2.77 4.51
C ALA A 37 -14.75 1.31 4.95
N GLY A 38 -15.25 0.33 4.17
CA GLY A 38 -15.06 -1.10 4.39
C GLY A 38 -13.95 -1.71 3.53
N GLY A 39 -13.28 -0.93 2.68
CA GLY A 39 -12.36 -1.42 1.65
C GLY A 39 -10.98 -1.87 2.16
N GLY A 40 -10.63 -1.60 3.41
CA GLY A 40 -9.29 -1.84 3.94
C GLY A 40 -8.82 -3.29 3.83
N GLN A 41 -9.70 -4.26 4.13
CA GLN A 41 -9.35 -5.68 4.02
C GLN A 41 -9.12 -6.10 2.57
N ALA A 42 -9.98 -5.66 1.64
CA ALA A 42 -9.84 -5.96 0.22
C ALA A 42 -8.55 -5.39 -0.36
N LEU A 43 -8.17 -4.17 0.05
CA LEU A 43 -6.91 -3.54 -0.32
C LEU A 43 -5.70 -4.34 0.21
N ALA A 44 -5.73 -4.75 1.48
CA ALA A 44 -4.68 -5.58 2.07
C ALA A 44 -4.53 -6.93 1.34
N ASP A 45 -5.64 -7.60 1.06
CA ASP A 45 -5.64 -8.89 0.34
C ASP A 45 -5.10 -8.73 -1.08
N HIS A 46 -5.40 -7.63 -1.76
CA HIS A 46 -4.85 -7.33 -3.08
C HIS A 46 -3.32 -7.21 -3.05
N LEU A 47 -2.78 -6.43 -2.11
CA LEU A 47 -1.34 -6.24 -1.97
C LEU A 47 -0.61 -7.53 -1.57
N LEU A 48 -1.23 -8.34 -0.69
CA LEU A 48 -0.70 -9.66 -0.32
C LEU A 48 -0.64 -10.61 -1.53
N ARG A 49 -1.66 -10.60 -2.41
CA ARG A 49 -1.63 -11.39 -3.64
C ARG A 49 -0.50 -10.96 -4.57
N LEU A 50 -0.27 -9.66 -4.73
CA LEU A 50 0.85 -9.15 -5.54
C LEU A 50 2.20 -9.63 -4.99
N ALA A 51 2.42 -9.51 -3.68
CA ALA A 51 3.65 -9.96 -3.03
C ALA A 51 3.87 -11.49 -3.12
N GLN A 52 2.80 -12.27 -3.25
CA GLN A 52 2.87 -13.73 -3.42
C GLN A 52 3.12 -14.16 -4.87
N ASN A 53 2.69 -13.35 -5.84
CA ASN A 53 2.82 -13.62 -7.27
C ASN A 53 4.21 -13.30 -7.84
N ASP A 54 5.08 -12.63 -7.08
CA ASP A 54 6.50 -12.38 -7.42
C ASP A 54 7.40 -13.63 -7.22
N ARG A 55 6.90 -14.83 -7.55
CA ARG A 55 7.68 -16.09 -7.60
C ARG A 55 7.80 -16.62 -9.02
#